data_AF-A0AAE3QUT3-F1
#
_entry.id   AF-A0AAE3QUT3-F1
#
_cell.length_a   1.000
_cell.length_b   1.000
_cell.length_c   1.000
_cell.angle_alpha   90.00
_cell.angle_beta   90.00
_cell.angle_gamma   90.00
#
_symmetry.space_group_name_H-M   'P 1'
#
loop_
_entity.id
_entity.type
_entity.pdbx_description
1 polymer ?
#
loop_
_entity_poly.entity_id
_entity_poly.type
_entity_poly.pdbx_seq_one_letter_code
_entity_poly.pdbx_strand_id
1 'polypeptide(L)'
;MRKLFVVSIAFLATIFLCNAQTPQTHYVTVKDIAAKKIKYKGNFIQALSWEDKNGENLIILTETEMKEGKEEKDGRSKELYAFHYIDKSTNTFQQLRQIYDFEKDCPFDVMVDHVAGSLSVTDLDKDGFAEITFLYTVGCRSDVSPDVLKLMMLENGEKYAIRGRTVLYENGSPMKDYAETPAKVVDATFNKAPKAFLDYANKQWEQFKIVKMGE
;
A
#
# COMPACT_ATOMS: atom_id res chain seq x y z
N MET A 1 43.53 -40.51 -47.63
CA MET A 1 42.39 -39.56 -47.69
C MET A 1 41.65 -39.61 -46.34
N ARG A 2 41.98 -38.68 -45.43
CA ARG A 2 41.40 -38.58 -44.08
C ARG A 2 40.08 -37.82 -44.17
N LYS A 3 38.96 -38.43 -43.76
CA LYS A 3 37.69 -37.72 -43.56
C LYS A 3 37.64 -37.17 -42.14
N LEU A 4 37.64 -35.85 -42.01
CA LEU A 4 37.36 -35.13 -40.78
C LEU A 4 35.89 -35.35 -40.40
N PHE A 5 35.64 -35.86 -39.19
CA PHE A 5 34.33 -35.78 -38.54
C PHE A 5 34.28 -34.47 -37.74
N VAL A 6 33.43 -33.54 -38.18
CA VAL A 6 33.10 -32.33 -37.42
C VAL A 6 31.99 -32.69 -36.45
N VAL A 7 32.30 -32.75 -35.16
CA VAL A 7 31.30 -32.89 -34.09
C VAL A 7 30.78 -31.48 -33.77
N SER A 8 29.59 -31.17 -34.25
CA SER A 8 28.89 -29.93 -33.92
C SER A 8 28.27 -30.04 -32.53
N ILE A 9 28.85 -29.36 -31.55
CA ILE A 9 28.28 -29.21 -30.21
C ILE A 9 27.15 -28.18 -30.30
N ALA A 10 25.91 -28.62 -30.26
CA ALA A 10 24.74 -27.75 -30.12
C ALA A 10 24.69 -27.23 -28.68
N PHE A 11 25.12 -25.99 -28.47
CA PHE A 11 24.93 -25.26 -27.22
C PHE A 11 23.43 -24.90 -27.11
N LEU A 12 22.65 -25.70 -26.37
CA LEU A 12 21.29 -25.31 -25.98
C LEU A 12 21.40 -24.13 -25.01
N ALA A 13 21.30 -22.91 -25.53
CA ALA A 13 21.03 -21.74 -24.72
C ALA A 13 19.60 -21.88 -24.18
N THR A 14 19.47 -22.36 -22.94
CA THR A 14 18.22 -22.27 -22.18
C THR A 14 17.95 -20.79 -21.96
N ILE A 15 17.07 -20.24 -22.81
CA ILE A 15 16.47 -18.92 -22.61
C ILE A 15 15.67 -19.04 -21.30
N PHE A 16 16.28 -18.63 -20.19
CA PHE A 16 15.54 -18.31 -18.98
C PHE A 16 14.69 -17.08 -19.32
N LEU A 17 13.48 -17.35 -19.81
CA LEU A 17 12.42 -16.36 -19.87
C LEU A 17 12.24 -15.89 -18.42
N CYS A 18 12.79 -14.72 -18.10
CA CYS A 18 12.51 -13.99 -16.88
C CYS A 18 11.02 -13.61 -16.94
N ASN A 19 10.18 -14.56 -16.52
CA ASN A 19 8.80 -14.28 -16.20
C ASN A 19 8.84 -13.15 -15.18
N ALA A 20 8.18 -12.04 -15.48
CA ALA A 20 7.90 -11.02 -14.48
C ALA A 20 7.12 -11.73 -13.37
N GLN A 21 7.81 -12.07 -12.28
CA GLN A 21 7.19 -12.67 -11.12
C GLN A 21 6.89 -11.55 -10.16
N THR A 22 5.62 -11.13 -10.14
CA THR A 22 5.08 -10.48 -8.94
C THR A 22 5.50 -11.34 -7.74
N PRO A 23 6.05 -10.75 -6.66
CA PRO A 23 6.43 -11.51 -5.48
C PRO A 23 5.25 -12.40 -5.05
N GLN A 24 5.54 -13.67 -4.78
CA GLN A 24 4.50 -14.56 -4.27
C GLN A 24 4.13 -14.07 -2.87
N THR A 25 2.89 -13.58 -2.74
CA THR A 25 2.36 -13.09 -1.48
C THR A 25 1.50 -14.14 -0.80
N HIS A 26 1.49 -14.08 0.53
CA HIS A 26 0.65 -14.92 1.37
C HIS A 26 -0.16 -14.05 2.32
N TYR A 27 -1.45 -14.33 2.44
CA TYR A 27 -2.27 -13.73 3.49
C TYR A 27 -1.82 -14.24 4.85
N VAL A 28 -1.69 -13.33 5.80
CA VAL A 28 -1.23 -13.63 7.16
C VAL A 28 -2.36 -13.37 8.15
N THR A 29 -2.63 -14.33 9.03
CA THR A 29 -3.67 -14.18 10.06
C THR A 29 -3.09 -13.61 11.35
N VAL A 30 -3.96 -13.08 12.22
CA VAL A 30 -3.58 -12.64 13.58
C VAL A 30 -2.87 -13.75 14.37
N LYS A 31 -3.26 -15.02 14.16
CA LYS A 31 -2.62 -16.17 14.81
C LYS A 31 -1.17 -16.35 14.36
N ASP A 32 -0.90 -16.18 13.07
CA ASP A 32 0.45 -16.30 12.51
C ASP A 32 1.37 -15.18 13.03
N ILE A 33 0.83 -13.96 13.11
CA ILE A 33 1.54 -12.78 13.66
C ILE A 33 1.88 -13.01 15.14
N ALA A 34 0.92 -13.52 15.92
CA ALA A 34 1.10 -13.84 17.33
C ALA A 34 2.15 -14.97 17.53
N ALA A 35 2.15 -15.99 16.67
CA ALA A 35 3.15 -17.08 16.71
C ALA A 35 4.58 -16.56 16.48
N LYS A 36 4.73 -15.57 15.59
CA LYS A 36 5.99 -14.86 15.33
C LYS A 36 6.34 -13.79 16.40
N LYS A 37 5.49 -13.60 17.41
CA LYS A 37 5.65 -12.62 18.51
C LYS A 37 5.80 -11.17 18.03
N ILE A 38 5.25 -10.86 16.85
CA ILE A 38 5.27 -9.51 16.28
C ILE A 38 4.20 -8.69 16.98
N LYS A 39 4.54 -7.46 17.37
CA LYS A 39 3.63 -6.54 18.05
C LYS A 39 3.24 -5.43 17.09
N TYR A 40 1.95 -5.07 17.10
CA TYR A 40 1.42 -3.94 16.36
C TYR A 40 0.37 -3.21 17.20
N LYS A 41 0.08 -1.95 16.86
CA LYS A 41 -0.98 -1.16 17.51
C LYS A 41 -2.25 -1.17 16.65
N GLY A 42 -3.42 -1.16 17.29
CA GLY A 42 -4.71 -1.13 16.62
C GLY A 42 -5.29 -2.51 16.32
N ASN A 43 -6.51 -2.52 15.82
CA ASN A 43 -7.23 -3.68 15.35
C ASN A 43 -6.72 -4.09 13.97
N PHE A 44 -6.58 -5.39 13.78
CA PHE A 44 -6.11 -5.98 12.53
C PHE A 44 -7.13 -5.73 11.39
N ILE A 45 -6.64 -5.22 10.26
CA ILE A 45 -7.43 -5.09 9.02
C ILE A 45 -6.99 -6.15 8.02
N GLN A 46 -5.71 -6.15 7.64
CA GLN A 46 -5.14 -7.07 6.66
C GLN A 46 -3.62 -7.19 6.86
N ALA A 47 -3.06 -8.35 6.51
CA ALA A 47 -1.61 -8.50 6.40
C ALA A 47 -1.22 -9.40 5.23
N LEU A 48 -0.06 -9.10 4.64
CA LEU A 48 0.58 -9.91 3.60
C LEU A 48 2.04 -10.16 3.99
N SER A 49 2.54 -11.36 3.72
CA SER A 49 3.97 -11.66 3.74
C SER A 49 4.49 -12.07 2.38
N TRP A 50 5.78 -11.85 2.16
CA TRP A 50 6.51 -12.23 0.95
C TRP A 50 8.00 -12.40 1.29
N GLU A 51 8.74 -13.00 0.36
CA GLU A 51 10.20 -13.07 0.42
C GLU A 51 10.78 -12.09 -0.61
N ASP A 52 11.80 -11.32 -0.22
CA ASP A 52 12.60 -10.51 -1.13
C ASP A 52 14.07 -10.46 -0.64
N LYS A 53 14.90 -9.56 -1.16
CA LYS A 53 16.30 -9.41 -0.72
C LYS A 53 16.49 -9.06 0.77
N ASN A 54 15.46 -8.58 1.46
CA ASN A 54 15.45 -8.38 2.91
C ASN A 54 15.11 -9.64 3.72
N GLY A 55 14.84 -10.78 3.06
CA GLY A 55 14.34 -12.01 3.69
C GLY A 55 12.82 -12.00 3.78
N GLU A 56 12.29 -12.54 4.88
CA GLU A 56 10.83 -12.58 5.08
C GLU A 56 10.34 -11.17 5.41
N ASN A 57 9.41 -10.68 4.63
CA ASN A 57 8.75 -9.39 4.83
C ASN A 57 7.31 -9.59 5.29
N LEU A 58 6.79 -8.63 6.06
CA LEU A 58 5.41 -8.60 6.51
C LEU A 58 4.90 -7.15 6.54
N ILE A 59 3.77 -6.90 5.88
CA ILE A 59 3.00 -5.66 6.03
C ILE A 59 1.75 -5.96 6.87
N ILE A 60 1.46 -5.13 7.87
CA ILE A 60 0.25 -5.21 8.69
C ILE A 60 -0.47 -3.87 8.64
N LEU A 61 -1.69 -3.85 8.11
CA LEU A 61 -2.59 -2.70 8.14
C LEU A 61 -3.51 -2.80 9.35
N THR A 62 -3.60 -1.71 10.12
CA THR A 62 -4.43 -1.66 11.32
C THR A 62 -5.10 -0.30 11.49
N GLU A 63 -6.17 -0.28 12.27
CA GLU A 63 -6.92 0.92 12.67
C GLU A 63 -7.28 0.81 14.15
N THR A 64 -7.41 1.91 14.86
CA THR A 64 -8.00 1.88 16.20
C THR A 64 -9.53 1.89 16.12
N GLU A 65 -10.17 1.39 17.17
CA GLU A 65 -11.53 1.80 17.48
C GLU A 65 -11.63 3.33 17.56
N MET A 66 -12.82 3.84 17.28
CA MET A 66 -13.14 5.25 17.51
C MET A 66 -13.10 5.54 19.01
N LYS A 67 -12.43 6.63 19.40
CA LYS A 67 -12.28 7.05 20.80
C LYS A 67 -12.84 8.43 20.99
N GLU A 68 -13.29 8.73 22.21
CA GLU A 68 -13.60 10.09 22.61
C GLU A 68 -12.35 10.97 22.51
N GLY A 69 -12.57 12.20 22.04
CA GLY A 69 -11.60 13.28 22.01
C GLY A 69 -11.20 13.71 23.42
N LYS A 70 -10.04 14.34 23.53
CA LYS A 70 -9.52 14.89 24.77
C LYS A 70 -9.79 16.39 24.91
N GLU A 71 -9.92 17.09 23.80
CA GLU A 71 -9.95 18.54 23.76
C GLU A 71 -11.34 19.05 23.39
N GLU A 72 -11.99 18.42 22.41
CA GLU A 72 -13.31 18.84 21.94
C GLU A 72 -14.44 18.06 22.58
N LYS A 73 -15.47 18.79 23.01
CA LYS A 73 -16.70 18.19 23.54
C LYS A 73 -17.39 17.42 22.41
N ASP A 74 -17.74 16.16 22.68
CA ASP A 74 -18.27 15.21 21.70
C ASP A 74 -17.31 14.92 20.53
N GLY A 75 -16.04 15.34 20.66
CA GLY A 75 -14.99 15.04 19.71
C GLY A 75 -14.72 13.54 19.64
N ARG A 76 -14.35 13.07 18.45
CA ARG A 76 -14.01 11.67 18.17
C ARG A 76 -12.66 11.60 17.49
N SER A 77 -11.86 10.60 17.84
CA SER A 77 -10.52 10.38 17.30
C SER A 77 -10.39 8.95 16.78
N LYS A 78 -9.70 8.79 15.65
CA LYS A 78 -9.35 7.49 15.09
C LYS A 78 -7.95 7.55 14.50
N GLU A 79 -7.20 6.48 14.66
CA GLU A 79 -5.82 6.35 14.21
C GLU A 79 -5.71 5.16 13.26
N LEU A 80 -4.84 5.24 12.25
CA LEU A 80 -4.49 4.12 11.39
C LEU A 80 -2.98 3.93 11.31
N TYR A 81 -2.58 2.70 11.01
CA TYR A 81 -1.20 2.31 10.88
C TYR A 81 -0.99 1.34 9.71
N ALA A 82 0.21 1.39 9.14
CA ALA A 82 0.77 0.32 8.32
C ALA A 82 2.17 0.01 8.83
N PHE A 83 2.40 -1.22 9.28
CA PHE A 83 3.69 -1.66 9.82
C PHE A 83 4.38 -2.62 8.85
N HIS A 84 5.55 -2.24 8.37
CA HIS A 84 6.41 -3.09 7.53
C HIS A 84 7.55 -3.66 8.38
N TYR A 85 7.54 -4.97 8.55
CA TYR A 85 8.59 -5.74 9.22
C TYR A 85 9.39 -6.57 8.24
N ILE A 86 10.65 -6.84 8.60
CA ILE A 86 11.55 -7.75 7.90
C ILE A 86 12.21 -8.72 8.88
N ASP A 87 12.51 -9.94 8.46
CA ASP A 87 13.35 -10.90 9.17
C ASP A 87 14.46 -11.44 8.25
N LYS A 88 15.70 -11.08 8.57
CA LYS A 88 16.90 -11.52 7.85
C LYS A 88 17.39 -12.89 8.31
N SER A 89 16.50 -13.87 8.47
CA SER A 89 16.77 -15.27 8.85
C SER A 89 17.13 -15.57 10.31
N THR A 90 16.62 -14.78 11.27
CA THR A 90 16.85 -15.03 12.71
C THR A 90 15.57 -15.18 13.52
N ASN A 91 14.40 -15.26 12.87
CA ASN A 91 13.09 -15.22 13.49
C ASN A 91 12.90 -14.02 14.41
N THR A 92 13.59 -12.92 14.09
CA THR A 92 13.61 -11.68 14.87
C THR A 92 13.21 -10.55 13.94
N PHE A 93 11.90 -10.35 13.82
CA PHE A 93 11.34 -9.31 12.98
C PHE A 93 11.74 -7.92 13.47
N GLN A 94 12.25 -7.11 12.55
CA GLN A 94 12.60 -5.70 12.76
C GLN A 94 11.62 -4.84 11.98
N GLN A 95 11.13 -3.76 12.59
CA GLN A 95 10.27 -2.81 11.89
C GLN A 95 11.11 -1.95 10.96
N LEU A 96 10.97 -2.14 9.65
CA LEU A 96 11.67 -1.37 8.64
C LEU A 96 11.00 0.00 8.43
N ARG A 97 9.66 0.02 8.40
CA ARG A 97 8.89 1.26 8.24
C ARG A 97 7.54 1.19 8.94
N GLN A 98 7.03 2.35 9.32
CA GLN A 98 5.68 2.53 9.80
C GLN A 98 5.07 3.77 9.15
N ILE A 99 3.87 3.62 8.61
CA ILE A 99 2.98 4.73 8.31
C ILE A 99 2.01 4.87 9.46
N TYR A 100 1.79 6.11 9.88
CA TYR A 100 0.85 6.49 10.93
C TYR A 100 0.14 7.75 10.48
N ASP A 101 -1.18 7.73 10.56
CA ASP A 101 -2.04 8.88 10.30
C ASP A 101 -3.24 8.84 11.25
N PHE A 102 -3.92 9.97 11.40
CA PHE A 102 -4.99 10.09 12.36
C PHE A 102 -5.90 11.27 12.06
N GLU A 103 -7.12 11.17 12.57
CA GLU A 103 -7.98 12.32 12.84
C GLU A 103 -8.20 12.39 14.35
N LYS A 104 -8.11 13.60 14.91
CA LYS A 104 -8.21 13.83 16.36
C LYS A 104 -9.27 14.85 16.66
N ASP A 105 -9.99 14.61 17.74
CA ASP A 105 -10.91 15.58 18.32
C ASP A 105 -11.94 16.13 17.31
N CYS A 106 -12.35 15.30 16.36
CA CYS A 106 -13.32 15.67 15.34
C CYS A 106 -14.74 15.72 15.93
N PRO A 107 -15.42 16.87 15.94
CA PRO A 107 -16.79 16.97 16.46
C PRO A 107 -17.85 16.44 15.47
N PHE A 108 -17.43 15.99 14.28
CA PHE A 108 -18.27 15.49 13.21
C PHE A 108 -17.88 14.06 12.85
N ASP A 109 -18.14 13.62 11.62
CA ASP A 109 -17.83 12.27 11.17
C ASP A 109 -16.34 12.12 10.86
N VAL A 110 -15.75 11.12 11.51
CA VAL A 110 -14.35 10.73 11.37
C VAL A 110 -14.22 9.73 10.23
N MET A 111 -13.42 10.07 9.23
CA MET A 111 -13.14 9.26 8.04
C MET A 111 -11.69 8.80 8.09
N VAL A 112 -11.38 7.70 8.76
CA VAL A 112 -9.99 7.22 8.94
C VAL A 112 -9.98 5.72 8.70
N ASP A 113 -9.76 5.33 7.44
CA ASP A 113 -9.95 3.94 7.02
C ASP A 113 -8.95 3.57 5.92
N HIS A 114 -8.39 2.37 5.99
CA HIS A 114 -7.67 1.78 4.86
C HIS A 114 -8.68 1.45 3.74
N VAL A 115 -8.34 1.83 2.50
CA VAL A 115 -9.18 1.53 1.34
C VAL A 115 -9.12 0.03 1.06
N ALA A 116 -10.26 -0.64 1.21
CA ALA A 116 -10.37 -2.09 1.02
C ALA A 116 -9.88 -2.52 -0.38
N GLY A 117 -9.07 -3.58 -0.42
CA GLY A 117 -8.52 -4.12 -1.66
C GLY A 117 -7.36 -3.33 -2.28
N SER A 118 -6.95 -2.21 -1.67
CA SER A 118 -5.85 -1.38 -2.20
C SER A 118 -4.45 -1.90 -1.88
N LEU A 119 -4.31 -2.76 -0.88
CA LEU A 119 -3.02 -3.32 -0.49
C LEU A 119 -2.49 -4.26 -1.58
N SER A 120 -1.30 -3.96 -2.08
CA SER A 120 -0.59 -4.75 -3.07
C SER A 120 0.91 -4.77 -2.79
N VAL A 121 1.57 -5.84 -3.24
CA VAL A 121 3.03 -6.02 -3.19
C VAL A 121 3.49 -6.38 -4.59
N THR A 122 4.45 -5.64 -5.11
CA THR A 122 4.98 -5.75 -6.46
C THR A 122 6.51 -5.75 -6.43
N ASP A 123 7.14 -6.02 -7.58
CA ASP A 123 8.56 -5.72 -7.82
C ASP A 123 8.59 -5.05 -9.20
N LEU A 124 8.32 -3.75 -9.21
CA LEU A 124 7.99 -2.96 -10.41
C LEU A 124 9.23 -2.70 -11.27
N ASP A 125 10.37 -2.48 -10.63
CA ASP A 125 11.64 -2.21 -11.31
C ASP A 125 12.56 -3.44 -11.41
N LYS A 126 12.19 -4.57 -10.79
CA LYS A 126 12.89 -5.86 -10.82
C LYS A 126 14.24 -5.81 -10.13
N ASP A 127 14.40 -4.95 -9.14
CA ASP A 127 15.62 -4.87 -8.35
C ASP A 127 15.65 -5.94 -7.25
N GLY A 128 14.55 -6.65 -7.01
CA GLY A 128 14.43 -7.72 -6.02
C GLY A 128 14.13 -7.23 -4.60
N PHE A 129 13.78 -5.97 -4.42
CA PHE A 129 13.03 -5.46 -3.28
C PHE A 129 11.58 -5.22 -3.71
N ALA A 130 10.62 -5.61 -2.87
CA ALA A 130 9.24 -5.43 -3.25
C ALA A 130 8.73 -4.02 -2.89
N GLU A 131 7.90 -3.42 -3.75
CA GLU A 131 7.13 -2.23 -3.40
C GLU A 131 5.76 -2.60 -2.81
N ILE A 132 5.48 -2.04 -1.64
CA ILE A 132 4.20 -2.18 -0.94
C ILE A 132 3.37 -0.96 -1.27
N THR A 133 2.20 -1.11 -1.88
CA THR A 133 1.28 0.01 -2.16
C THR A 133 -0.05 -0.19 -1.43
N PHE A 134 -0.55 0.85 -0.78
CA PHE A 134 -1.89 0.88 -0.17
C PHE A 134 -2.45 2.30 -0.15
N LEU A 135 -3.77 2.42 -0.07
CA LEU A 135 -4.47 3.71 0.05
C LEU A 135 -5.27 3.76 1.34
N TYR A 136 -5.47 4.97 1.86
CA TYR A 136 -6.33 5.21 3.01
C TYR A 136 -6.96 6.61 2.93
N THR A 137 -8.09 6.77 3.61
CA THR A 137 -8.76 8.05 3.83
C THR A 137 -8.44 8.60 5.22
N VAL A 138 -8.42 9.93 5.34
CA VAL A 138 -8.30 10.64 6.62
C VAL A 138 -9.17 11.91 6.57
N GLY A 139 -9.88 12.24 7.63
CA GLY A 139 -10.57 13.52 7.71
C GLY A 139 -11.67 13.59 8.76
N CYS A 140 -12.14 14.82 8.96
CA CYS A 140 -13.27 15.19 9.78
C CYS A 140 -14.27 15.98 8.91
N ARG A 141 -15.49 15.48 8.72
CA ARG A 141 -16.50 16.16 7.88
C ARG A 141 -17.90 16.13 8.47
N SER A 142 -18.66 17.18 8.20
CA SER A 142 -20.07 17.35 8.59
C SER A 142 -21.04 17.33 7.40
N ASP A 143 -20.51 17.15 6.19
CA ASP A 143 -21.24 17.18 4.93
C ASP A 143 -20.85 16.01 4.01
N VAL A 144 -21.52 15.92 2.87
CA VAL A 144 -21.18 14.99 1.80
C VAL A 144 -20.13 15.66 0.91
N SER A 145 -18.86 15.57 1.29
CA SER A 145 -17.74 16.13 0.52
C SER A 145 -16.61 15.11 0.35
N PRO A 146 -15.76 15.24 -0.69
CA PRO A 146 -14.61 14.36 -0.89
C PRO A 146 -13.70 14.24 0.34
N ASP A 147 -13.34 13.01 0.70
CA ASP A 147 -12.37 12.73 1.78
C ASP A 147 -10.95 12.99 1.31
N VAL A 148 -10.04 13.29 2.23
CA VAL A 148 -8.60 13.27 1.90
C VAL A 148 -8.23 11.82 1.61
N LEU A 149 -7.64 11.59 0.44
CA LEU A 149 -7.14 10.29 0.01
C LEU A 149 -5.61 10.36 -0.04
N LYS A 150 -4.97 9.35 0.53
CA LYS A 150 -3.51 9.21 0.51
C LYS A 150 -3.16 7.82 -0.01
N LEU A 151 -2.32 7.78 -1.04
CA LEU A 151 -1.65 6.56 -1.49
C LEU A 151 -0.24 6.59 -0.93
N MET A 152 0.16 5.46 -0.34
CA MET A 152 1.50 5.23 0.14
C MET A 152 2.11 4.07 -0.63
N MET A 153 3.35 4.27 -1.08
CA MET A 153 4.19 3.22 -1.63
C MET A 153 5.48 3.16 -0.80
N LEU A 154 5.90 1.96 -0.40
CA LEU A 154 7.12 1.72 0.37
C LEU A 154 8.01 0.74 -0.38
N GLU A 155 9.31 0.97 -0.36
CA GLU A 155 10.29 0.00 -0.85
C GLU A 155 11.54 0.11 0.02
N ASN A 156 12.00 -1.00 0.60
CA ASN A 156 13.24 -1.07 1.36
C ASN A 156 13.45 0.09 2.37
N GLY A 157 12.36 0.56 3.00
CA GLY A 157 12.35 1.66 3.95
C GLY A 157 12.15 3.05 3.34
N GLU A 158 12.30 3.24 2.03
CA GLU A 158 11.90 4.46 1.34
C GLU A 158 10.38 4.59 1.26
N LYS A 159 9.91 5.82 1.09
CA LYS A 159 8.48 6.16 1.13
C LYS A 159 8.13 7.14 0.03
N TYR A 160 7.12 6.79 -0.75
CA TYR A 160 6.54 7.61 -1.80
C TYR A 160 5.07 7.83 -1.53
N ALA A 161 4.54 8.99 -1.93
CA ALA A 161 3.16 9.34 -1.64
C ALA A 161 2.46 10.10 -2.77
N ILE A 162 1.19 9.80 -2.96
CA ILE A 162 0.27 10.68 -3.69
C ILE A 162 -0.81 11.12 -2.70
N ARG A 163 -1.11 12.41 -2.68
CA ARG A 163 -2.13 12.98 -1.79
C ARG A 163 -3.16 13.75 -2.60
N GLY A 164 -4.39 13.74 -2.14
CA GLY A 164 -5.46 14.47 -2.80
C GLY A 164 -6.78 14.19 -2.12
N ARG A 165 -7.85 14.11 -2.92
CA ARG A 165 -9.18 13.77 -2.42
C ARG A 165 -9.82 12.65 -3.23
N THR A 166 -10.82 12.01 -2.64
CA THR A 166 -11.70 11.10 -3.36
C THR A 166 -12.51 11.85 -4.42
N VAL A 167 -13.20 11.12 -5.30
CA VAL A 167 -14.13 11.67 -6.28
C VAL A 167 -15.48 11.04 -5.99
N LEU A 168 -16.46 11.89 -5.65
CA LEU A 168 -17.81 11.44 -5.36
C LEU A 168 -18.57 11.23 -6.67
N TYR A 169 -19.18 10.05 -6.82
CA TYR A 169 -20.03 9.70 -7.95
C TYR A 169 -21.47 9.54 -7.49
N GLU A 170 -22.40 10.14 -8.22
CA GLU A 170 -23.84 9.98 -8.04
C GLU A 170 -24.45 9.58 -9.39
N ASN A 171 -25.29 8.54 -9.40
CA ASN A 171 -25.94 8.03 -10.62
C ASN A 171 -24.94 7.73 -11.76
N GLY A 172 -23.76 7.19 -11.42
CA GLY A 172 -22.73 6.80 -12.38
C GLY A 172 -21.89 7.95 -12.96
N SER A 173 -22.07 9.19 -12.49
CA SER A 173 -21.28 10.35 -12.94
C SER A 173 -20.66 11.09 -11.75
N PRO A 174 -19.54 11.81 -11.93
CA PRO A 174 -19.00 12.69 -10.89
C PRO A 174 -20.04 13.71 -10.43
N MET A 175 -20.16 13.93 -9.12
CA MET A 175 -21.01 14.98 -8.57
C MET A 175 -20.55 16.36 -9.07
N LYS A 176 -21.48 17.15 -9.63
CA LYS A 176 -21.16 18.44 -10.27
C LYS A 176 -20.48 19.42 -9.31
N ASP A 177 -20.96 19.48 -8.07
CA ASP A 177 -20.45 20.40 -7.04
C ASP A 177 -18.99 20.12 -6.66
N TYR A 178 -18.50 18.92 -6.99
CA TYR A 178 -17.14 18.48 -6.72
C TYR A 178 -16.36 18.08 -7.97
N ALA A 179 -16.88 18.36 -9.18
CA ALA A 179 -16.31 17.87 -10.42
C ALA A 179 -14.87 18.36 -10.69
N GLU A 180 -14.47 19.50 -10.09
CA GLU A 180 -13.10 20.05 -10.17
C GLU A 180 -12.17 19.53 -9.06
N THR A 181 -12.71 18.74 -8.12
CA THR A 181 -11.97 18.00 -7.09
C THR A 181 -11.70 16.60 -7.67
N PRO A 182 -10.43 16.20 -7.88
CA PRO A 182 -9.41 16.30 -6.84
C PRO A 182 -8.09 16.91 -7.32
N ALA A 183 -7.55 17.82 -6.50
CA ALA A 183 -6.13 18.14 -6.56
C ALA A 183 -5.33 16.88 -6.16
N LYS A 184 -4.84 16.14 -7.16
CA LYS A 184 -3.88 15.06 -6.99
C LYS A 184 -2.48 15.66 -6.98
N VAL A 185 -1.77 15.52 -5.87
CA VAL A 185 -0.42 16.00 -5.67
C VAL A 185 0.51 14.80 -5.54
N VAL A 186 1.38 14.63 -6.53
CA VAL A 186 2.46 13.66 -6.50
C VAL A 186 3.60 14.24 -5.68
N ASP A 187 4.02 13.50 -4.65
CA ASP A 187 5.13 13.92 -3.78
C ASP A 187 6.46 13.90 -4.55
N ALA A 188 7.35 14.85 -4.26
CA ALA A 188 8.65 14.97 -4.91
C ALA A 188 9.56 13.75 -4.67
N THR A 189 9.24 12.89 -3.70
CA THR A 189 9.87 11.57 -3.50
C THR A 189 9.87 10.72 -4.78
N PHE A 190 8.85 10.83 -5.64
CA PHE A 190 8.81 10.11 -6.91
C PHE A 190 9.80 10.63 -7.96
N ASN A 191 10.36 11.84 -7.80
CA ASN A 191 11.30 12.40 -8.78
C ASN A 191 12.61 11.61 -8.88
N LYS A 192 12.96 10.84 -7.83
CA LYS A 192 14.15 9.99 -7.77
C LYS A 192 13.82 8.50 -7.88
N ALA A 193 12.54 8.15 -7.92
CA ALA A 193 12.09 6.78 -8.03
C ALA A 193 12.18 6.29 -9.47
N PRO A 194 12.28 4.96 -9.70
CA PRO A 194 12.02 4.38 -11.00
C PRO A 194 10.67 4.84 -11.55
N LYS A 195 10.61 5.14 -12.85
CA LYS A 195 9.39 5.63 -13.51
C LYS A 195 8.19 4.69 -13.29
N ALA A 196 8.45 3.38 -13.25
CA ALA A 196 7.44 2.35 -13.03
C ALA A 196 6.65 2.54 -11.73
N PHE A 197 7.26 3.13 -10.70
CA PHE A 197 6.62 3.36 -9.40
C PHE A 197 5.50 4.38 -9.53
N LEU A 198 5.80 5.53 -10.15
CA LEU A 198 4.81 6.57 -10.35
C LEU A 198 3.71 6.12 -11.32
N ASP A 199 4.07 5.38 -12.38
CA ASP A 199 3.09 4.83 -13.32
C ASP A 199 2.11 3.88 -12.62
N TYR A 200 2.62 2.97 -11.79
CA TYR A 200 1.79 2.05 -11.01
C TYR A 200 0.96 2.78 -9.96
N ALA A 201 1.56 3.68 -9.18
CA ALA A 201 0.86 4.48 -8.17
C ALA A 201 -0.26 5.32 -8.80
N ASN A 202 -0.05 5.86 -9.99
CA ASN A 202 -1.10 6.56 -10.74
C ASN A 202 -2.26 5.64 -11.12
N LYS A 203 -1.98 4.41 -11.57
CA LYS A 203 -3.02 3.42 -11.88
C LYS A 203 -3.82 3.04 -10.64
N GLN A 204 -3.15 2.79 -9.51
CA GLN A 204 -3.82 2.50 -8.23
C GLN A 204 -4.68 3.68 -7.76
N TRP A 205 -4.16 4.91 -7.88
CA TRP A 205 -4.93 6.11 -7.57
C TRP A 205 -6.23 6.20 -8.37
N GLU A 206 -6.18 5.97 -9.69
CA GLU A 206 -7.37 6.02 -10.54
C GLU A 206 -8.38 4.92 -10.21
N GLN A 207 -7.90 3.74 -9.84
CA GLN A 207 -8.74 2.60 -9.44
C GLN A 207 -9.52 2.86 -8.15
N PHE A 208 -8.90 3.54 -7.17
CA PHE A 208 -9.42 3.64 -5.81
C PHE A 208 -9.94 5.02 -5.41
N LYS A 209 -9.80 6.04 -6.26
CA LYS A 209 -10.26 7.40 -5.90
C LYS A 209 -11.78 7.57 -5.87
N ILE A 210 -12.55 6.70 -6.52
CA ILE A 210 -14.00 6.87 -6.68
C ILE A 210 -14.74 6.34 -5.46
N VAL A 211 -15.59 7.20 -4.88
CA VAL A 211 -16.58 6.83 -3.86
C VAL A 211 -17.96 6.99 -4.49
N LYS A 212 -18.74 5.91 -4.49
CA LYS A 212 -20.11 5.94 -5.03
C LYS A 212 -21.10 6.29 -3.92
N MET A 213 -21.96 7.26 -4.20
CA MET A 213 -23.02 7.70 -3.31
C MET A 213 -24.33 6.98 -3.69
N GLY A 214 -25.02 6.42 -2.69
CA GLY A 214 -26.39 5.91 -2.85
C GLY A 214 -26.54 4.54 -3.53
N GLU A 215 -25.50 3.69 -3.49
CA GLU A 215 -25.66 2.24 -3.73
C GLU A 215 -26.06 1.49 -2.44
#